data_AF-A0A6N7AA02-F1
#
_entry.id   AF-A0A6N7AA02-F1
#
_cell.length_a   1.000
_cell.length_b   1.000
_cell.length_c   1.000
_cell.angle_alpha   90.00
_cell.angle_beta   90.00
_cell.angle_gamma   90.00
#
_symmetry.space_group_name_H-M   'P 1'
#
loop_
_entity.id
_entity.type
_entity.pdbx_description
1 polymer ?
#
loop_
_entity_poly.entity_id
_entity_poly.type
_entity_poly.pdbx_seq_one_letter_code
_entity_poly.pdbx_strand_id
1 'polypeptide(L)'
;MLVTSGCLNPGDEILLINVKGAPGKWGNTGHYEFLHVGGVIGGTLYFNTPKNGFYGDNPGDDTNIGVYAANQHVLVMRVPNYADVTVNGTLTGTAFDGYRFGLFVFRVDGTLAGSGVIYADYLGWRGGAGGTGPRGAGLNEKREAAPPPVLLYD
;
A
#
# COMPACT_ATOMS: atom_id res chain seq x y z
N MET A 1 1.45 13.34 -10.02
CA MET A 1 0.92 13.22 -8.65
C MET A 1 1.35 14.46 -7.88
N LEU A 2 0.43 15.31 -7.41
CA LEU A 2 0.77 16.52 -6.67
C LEU A 2 0.72 16.22 -5.17
N VAL A 3 1.86 16.32 -4.49
CA VAL A 3 1.95 16.26 -3.02
C VAL A 3 1.82 17.69 -2.49
N THR A 4 0.83 17.95 -1.63
CA THR A 4 0.76 19.22 -0.88
C THR A 4 1.96 19.32 0.07
N SER A 5 2.72 20.40 -0.04
CA SER A 5 3.92 20.66 0.78
C SER A 5 3.60 20.61 2.28
N GLY A 6 4.45 19.93 3.05
CA GLY A 6 4.37 19.83 4.52
C GLY A 6 3.83 18.51 5.07
N CYS A 7 3.24 17.65 4.23
CA CYS A 7 2.73 16.34 4.68
C CYS A 7 3.76 15.21 4.59
N LEU A 8 4.79 15.35 3.75
CA LEU A 8 5.89 14.40 3.57
C LEU A 8 7.22 15.15 3.71
N ASN A 9 8.13 14.57 4.49
CA ASN A 9 9.46 15.11 4.77
C ASN A 9 10.53 14.15 4.24
N PRO A 10 11.73 14.65 3.88
CA PRO A 10 12.88 13.79 3.62
C PRO A 10 13.09 12.78 4.76
N GLY A 11 13.33 11.52 4.40
CA GLY A 11 13.48 10.41 5.34
C GLY A 11 12.19 9.67 5.68
N ASP A 12 11.00 10.22 5.36
CA ASP A 12 9.76 9.47 5.55
C ASP A 12 9.74 8.20 4.71
N GLU A 13 9.36 7.07 5.30
CA GLU A 13 8.96 5.90 4.54
C GLU A 13 7.55 6.11 3.98
N ILE A 14 7.36 5.75 2.71
CA ILE A 14 6.06 5.78 2.03
C ILE A 14 5.77 4.43 1.38
N LEU A 15 4.49 4.15 1.20
CA LEU A 15 3.99 3.13 0.29
C LEU A 15 3.56 3.82 -1.01
N LEU A 16 4.16 3.43 -2.12
CA LEU A 16 3.73 3.78 -3.48
C LEU A 16 2.97 2.58 -4.06
N ILE A 17 1.70 2.74 -4.43
CA ILE A 17 0.85 1.62 -4.84
C ILE A 17 -0.19 2.01 -5.89
N ASN A 18 -0.36 1.16 -6.91
CA ASN A 18 -1.50 1.27 -7.83
C ASN A 18 -2.70 0.49 -7.27
N VAL A 19 -3.71 1.18 -6.77
CA VAL A 19 -4.88 0.56 -6.14
C VAL A 19 -5.99 0.21 -7.12
N LYS A 20 -6.00 0.86 -8.29
CA LYS A 20 -7.03 0.67 -9.31
C LYS A 20 -6.51 1.09 -10.67
N GLY A 21 -6.52 0.16 -11.62
CA GLY A 21 -6.24 0.44 -13.02
C GLY A 21 -7.27 1.29 -13.74
N ALA A 22 -6.84 1.91 -14.83
CA ALA A 22 -7.75 2.48 -15.82
C ALA A 22 -8.58 1.36 -16.50
N PRO A 23 -9.77 1.67 -17.04
CA PRO A 23 -10.57 0.70 -17.78
C PRO A 23 -9.76 0.04 -18.91
N GLY A 24 -9.70 -1.29 -18.93
CA GLY A 24 -8.93 -2.06 -19.90
C GLY A 24 -7.43 -2.19 -19.59
N LYS A 25 -6.93 -1.54 -18.54
CA LYS A 25 -5.49 -1.34 -18.26
C LYS A 25 -5.14 -1.68 -16.81
N TRP A 26 -5.16 -2.97 -16.50
CA TRP A 26 -4.93 -3.50 -15.14
C TRP A 26 -3.56 -4.17 -14.95
N GLY A 27 -2.70 -4.19 -15.98
CA GLY A 27 -1.42 -4.92 -15.94
C GLY A 27 -0.47 -4.48 -14.82
N ASN A 28 -0.55 -3.23 -14.38
CA ASN A 28 0.24 -2.68 -13.29
C ASN A 28 -0.56 -2.50 -11.98
N THR A 29 -1.85 -2.90 -11.94
CA THR A 29 -2.67 -2.78 -10.73
C THR A 29 -2.17 -3.74 -9.65
N GLY A 30 -2.05 -3.25 -8.42
CA GLY A 30 -1.51 -4.00 -7.28
C GLY A 30 0.01 -3.97 -7.17
N HIS A 31 0.75 -3.40 -8.15
CA HIS A 31 2.16 -3.09 -7.94
C HIS A 31 2.31 -2.12 -6.77
N TYR A 32 3.24 -2.43 -5.86
CA TYR A 32 3.54 -1.60 -4.71
C TYR A 32 5.04 -1.64 -4.37
N GLU A 33 5.53 -0.54 -3.81
CA GLU A 33 6.90 -0.41 -3.30
C GLU A 33 6.92 0.43 -2.02
N PHE A 34 7.79 0.06 -1.08
CA PHE A 34 8.16 0.92 0.05
C PHE A 34 9.40 1.72 -0.35
N LEU A 35 9.30 3.04 -0.26
CA LEU A 35 10.36 3.97 -0.67
C LEU A 35 10.59 5.00 0.44
N HIS A 36 11.77 5.59 0.45
CA HIS A 36 12.08 6.72 1.34
C HIS A 36 12.06 8.02 0.55
N VAL A 37 11.39 9.03 1.11
CA VAL A 37 11.35 10.38 0.54
C VAL A 37 12.74 11.00 0.59
N GLY A 38 13.24 11.46 -0.56
CA GLY A 38 14.43 12.31 -0.66
C GLY A 38 14.09 13.79 -0.63
N GLY A 39 12.89 14.17 -1.07
CA GLY A 39 12.39 15.54 -0.95
C GLY A 39 11.11 15.79 -1.73
N VAL A 40 10.49 16.94 -1.47
CA VAL A 40 9.34 17.43 -2.25
C VAL A 40 9.68 18.82 -2.77
N ILE A 41 9.80 18.96 -4.10
CA ILE A 41 10.16 20.23 -4.74
C ILE A 41 9.11 20.54 -5.82
N GLY A 42 8.44 21.69 -5.71
CA GLY A 42 7.43 22.10 -6.68
C GLY A 42 6.27 21.11 -6.85
N GLY A 43 5.95 20.32 -5.80
CA GLY A 43 4.94 19.25 -5.84
C GLY A 43 5.45 17.92 -6.40
N THR A 44 6.69 17.85 -6.87
CA THR A 44 7.37 16.63 -7.31
C THR A 44 8.00 15.92 -6.12
N LEU A 45 7.66 14.65 -5.95
CA LEU A 45 8.24 13.77 -4.94
C LEU A 45 9.48 13.08 -5.50
N TYR A 46 10.60 13.22 -4.79
CA TYR A 46 11.86 12.54 -5.07
C TYR A 46 12.08 11.44 -4.04
N PHE A 47 12.68 10.33 -4.47
CA PHE A 47 13.01 9.20 -3.62
C PHE A 47 14.52 9.08 -3.45
N ASN A 48 14.97 8.57 -2.30
CA ASN A 48 16.40 8.28 -2.06
C ASN A 48 16.93 7.19 -2.99
N THR A 49 16.07 6.24 -3.34
CA THR A 49 16.35 5.16 -4.29
C THR A 49 15.35 5.23 -5.45
N PRO A 50 15.76 4.93 -6.70
CA PRO A 50 14.82 4.79 -7.79
C PRO A 50 13.74 3.73 -7.48
N LYS A 51 12.52 3.97 -7.95
CA LYS A 51 11.49 2.94 -8.00
C LYS A 51 11.86 1.86 -9.04
N ASN A 52 11.49 0.61 -8.80
CA ASN A 52 11.68 -0.49 -9.76
C ASN A 52 10.40 -0.77 -10.55
N GLY A 53 9.23 -0.48 -9.97
CA GLY A 53 7.93 -0.76 -10.55
C GLY A 53 7.48 0.28 -11.56
N PHE A 54 6.51 -0.12 -12.37
CA PHE A 54 5.76 0.74 -13.29
C PHE A 54 4.29 0.77 -12.87
N TYR A 55 3.67 1.94 -12.97
CA TYR A 55 2.37 2.22 -12.39
C TYR A 55 1.37 2.82 -13.41
N GLY A 56 1.74 2.88 -14.68
CA GLY A 56 0.97 3.46 -15.78
C GLY A 56 0.07 2.48 -16.53
N ASP A 57 -0.44 2.90 -17.68
CA ASP A 57 -1.38 2.08 -18.48
C ASP A 57 -0.72 0.86 -19.12
N ASN A 58 0.57 0.94 -19.50
CA ASN A 58 1.25 -0.16 -20.18
C ASN A 58 2.38 -0.74 -19.34
N PRO A 59 2.76 -2.01 -19.58
CA PRO A 59 3.96 -2.58 -18.97
C PRO A 59 5.17 -1.71 -19.31
N GLY A 60 5.94 -1.31 -18.30
CA GLY A 60 7.14 -0.51 -18.51
C GLY A 60 6.93 1.01 -18.56
N ASP A 61 5.74 1.54 -18.25
CA ASP A 61 5.53 2.99 -18.20
C ASP A 61 4.73 3.49 -16.97
N ASP A 62 4.76 4.81 -16.76
CA ASP A 62 3.99 5.53 -15.73
C ASP A 62 3.00 6.53 -16.35
N THR A 63 2.44 6.18 -17.51
CA THR A 63 1.48 7.01 -18.23
C THR A 63 0.10 6.98 -17.57
N ASN A 64 -0.73 8.01 -17.80
CA ASN A 64 -2.13 8.06 -17.39
C ASN A 64 -2.39 7.88 -15.86
N ILE A 65 -1.42 8.21 -15.01
CA ILE A 65 -1.59 8.29 -13.55
C ILE A 65 -2.37 9.57 -13.20
N GLY A 66 -3.43 9.43 -12.41
CA GLY A 66 -4.30 10.56 -12.09
C GLY A 66 -5.38 10.22 -11.07
N VAL A 67 -6.34 11.15 -10.94
CA VAL A 67 -7.40 11.11 -9.93
C VAL A 67 -8.80 11.00 -10.55
N TYR A 68 -8.91 10.79 -11.86
CA TYR A 68 -10.19 10.62 -12.53
C TYR A 68 -10.45 9.15 -12.82
N ALA A 69 -11.73 8.81 -13.05
CA ALA A 69 -12.17 7.42 -13.24
C ALA A 69 -11.41 6.65 -14.34
N ALA A 70 -10.93 7.36 -15.36
CA ALA A 70 -10.18 6.81 -16.51
C ALA A 70 -8.67 6.70 -16.28
N ASN A 71 -8.15 7.07 -15.11
CA ASN A 71 -6.72 7.02 -14.80
C ASN A 71 -6.35 5.75 -14.01
N GLN A 72 -5.03 5.49 -13.99
CA GLN A 72 -4.39 4.68 -12.95
C GLN A 72 -4.43 5.46 -11.63
N HIS A 73 -5.04 4.86 -10.60
CA HIS A 73 -5.09 5.45 -9.27
C HIS A 73 -3.89 4.97 -8.48
N VAL A 74 -2.85 5.80 -8.47
CA VAL A 74 -1.61 5.55 -7.75
C VAL A 74 -1.58 6.42 -6.50
N LEU A 75 -1.46 5.77 -5.35
CA LEU A 75 -1.42 6.42 -4.05
C LEU A 75 0.01 6.46 -3.52
N VAL A 76 0.34 7.57 -2.88
CA VAL A 76 1.50 7.67 -1.98
C VAL A 76 0.97 7.96 -0.59
N MET A 77 1.39 7.16 0.36
CA MET A 77 0.98 7.29 1.75
C MET A 77 2.20 7.12 2.64
N ARG A 78 2.33 7.95 3.68
CA ARG A 78 3.34 7.74 4.71
C ARG A 78 3.09 6.40 5.41
N VAL A 79 4.17 5.68 5.72
CA VAL A 79 4.19 4.46 6.50
C VAL A 79 4.80 4.77 7.86
N PRO A 80 3.99 4.90 8.91
CA PRO A 80 4.51 5.10 10.25
C PRO A 80 5.35 3.90 10.69
N ASN A 81 6.50 4.18 11.28
CA ASN A 81 7.40 3.18 11.85
C ASN A 81 7.40 3.34 13.37
N TYR A 82 6.93 2.31 14.09
CA TYR A 82 6.85 2.31 15.55
C TYR A 82 7.80 1.27 16.14
N ALA A 83 8.37 1.58 17.31
CA ALA A 83 9.13 0.58 18.07
C ALA A 83 8.18 -0.49 18.62
N ASP A 84 7.12 -0.08 19.31
CA ASP A 84 6.07 -0.97 19.82
C ASP A 84 4.70 -0.34 19.57
N VAL A 85 3.68 -1.17 19.39
CA VAL A 85 2.29 -0.76 19.21
C VAL A 85 1.40 -1.61 20.12
N THR A 86 0.55 -0.94 20.92
CA THR A 86 -0.50 -1.59 21.69
C THR A 86 -1.87 -1.17 21.17
N VAL A 87 -2.66 -2.13 20.69
CA VAL A 87 -4.04 -1.92 20.22
C VAL A 87 -5.01 -2.51 21.22
N ASN A 88 -5.70 -1.64 21.98
CA ASN A 88 -6.71 -2.06 22.97
C ASN A 88 -8.15 -1.80 22.51
N GLY A 89 -8.33 -1.09 21.40
CA GLY A 89 -9.64 -0.80 20.80
C GLY A 89 -9.70 -1.29 19.36
N THR A 90 -10.55 -0.67 18.54
CA THR A 90 -10.59 -0.94 17.10
C THR A 90 -9.66 0.00 16.36
N LEU A 91 -8.71 -0.57 15.64
CA LEU A 91 -7.85 0.14 14.69
C LEU A 91 -8.27 -0.25 13.27
N THR A 92 -8.71 0.73 12.49
CA THR A 92 -9.25 0.54 11.14
C THR A 92 -8.90 1.72 10.24
N GLY A 93 -9.05 1.54 8.93
CA GLY A 93 -8.82 2.56 7.93
C GLY A 93 -10.10 3.23 7.41
N THR A 94 -9.94 4.20 6.53
CA THR A 94 -11.04 4.77 5.74
C THR A 94 -11.26 3.93 4.50
N ALA A 95 -12.53 3.62 4.18
CA ALA A 95 -12.87 2.89 2.97
C ALA A 95 -12.51 3.68 1.69
N PHE A 96 -12.19 2.96 0.62
CA PHE A 96 -11.89 3.52 -0.69
C PHE A 96 -13.12 4.24 -1.25
N ASP A 97 -12.97 5.51 -1.57
CA ASP A 97 -14.07 6.37 -2.04
C ASP A 97 -14.23 6.38 -3.56
N GLY A 98 -13.43 5.58 -4.28
CA GLY A 98 -13.33 5.61 -5.74
C GLY A 98 -12.05 6.30 -6.24
N TYR A 99 -11.40 7.09 -5.38
CA TYR A 99 -10.24 7.91 -5.72
C TYR A 99 -9.08 7.75 -4.73
N ARG A 100 -9.34 7.69 -3.43
CA ARG A 100 -8.36 7.66 -2.33
C ARG A 100 -8.79 6.68 -1.23
N PHE A 101 -7.86 6.45 -0.28
CA PHE A 101 -8.01 5.58 0.89
C PHE A 101 -8.06 4.08 0.55
N GLY A 102 -8.68 3.26 1.40
CA GLY A 102 -8.82 1.82 1.22
C GLY A 102 -7.59 0.99 1.57
N LEU A 103 -6.59 1.62 2.18
CA LEU A 103 -5.37 0.99 2.62
C LEU A 103 -5.10 1.36 4.07
N PHE A 104 -4.51 0.44 4.81
CA PHE A 104 -4.08 0.61 6.18
C PHE A 104 -2.71 -0.04 6.34
N VAL A 105 -1.69 0.76 6.63
CA VAL A 105 -0.29 0.31 6.63
C VAL A 105 0.52 1.04 7.70
N PHE A 106 1.33 0.29 8.43
CA PHE A 106 2.31 0.76 9.41
C PHE A 106 3.35 -0.34 9.64
N ARG A 107 4.49 0.00 10.23
CA ARG A 107 5.52 -0.94 10.66
C ARG A 107 5.66 -0.94 12.17
N VAL A 108 5.99 -2.12 12.70
CA VAL A 108 6.36 -2.32 14.11
C VAL A 108 7.65 -3.12 14.11
N ASP A 109 8.70 -2.58 14.74
CA ASP A 109 10.00 -3.25 14.83
C ASP A 109 10.05 -4.25 15.99
N GLY A 110 9.45 -3.88 17.11
CA GLY A 110 9.31 -4.70 18.30
C GLY A 110 7.92 -5.35 18.39
N THR A 111 7.16 -4.98 19.42
CA THR A 111 5.97 -5.71 19.82
C THR A 111 4.69 -5.07 19.29
N LEU A 112 3.87 -5.84 18.59
CA LEU A 112 2.46 -5.54 18.37
C LEU A 112 1.62 -6.35 19.37
N ALA A 113 1.00 -5.66 20.34
CA ALA A 113 0.25 -6.28 21.43
C ALA A 113 -1.13 -5.62 21.65
N GLY A 114 -1.85 -6.13 22.66
CA GLY A 114 -3.14 -5.62 23.11
C GLY A 114 -4.29 -6.59 22.84
N SER A 115 -5.45 -6.28 23.42
CA SER A 115 -6.67 -7.10 23.30
C SER A 115 -7.67 -6.56 22.28
N GLY A 116 -7.27 -5.54 21.52
CA GLY A 116 -8.10 -4.87 20.52
C GLY A 116 -8.16 -5.64 19.20
N VAL A 117 -8.77 -4.99 18.20
CA VAL A 117 -8.97 -5.56 16.87
C VAL A 117 -8.40 -4.61 15.82
N ILE A 118 -7.59 -5.16 14.92
CA ILE A 118 -7.20 -4.48 13.69
C ILE A 118 -8.06 -5.05 12.57
N TYR A 119 -8.77 -4.19 11.85
CA TYR A 119 -9.71 -4.60 10.81
C TYR A 119 -9.59 -3.73 9.58
N ALA A 120 -9.63 -4.35 8.40
CA ALA A 120 -9.61 -3.62 7.13
C ALA A 120 -10.55 -4.23 6.07
N ASP A 121 -11.47 -5.13 6.45
CA ASP A 121 -12.30 -5.78 5.43
C ASP A 121 -13.22 -4.76 4.75
N TYR A 122 -13.45 -4.98 3.47
CA TYR A 122 -14.27 -4.14 2.59
C TYR A 122 -13.82 -2.67 2.48
N LEU A 123 -12.66 -2.29 3.04
CA LEU A 123 -12.13 -0.94 2.90
C LEU A 123 -11.47 -0.73 1.53
N GLY A 124 -10.83 -1.74 0.96
CA GLY A 124 -10.08 -1.61 -0.30
C GLY A 124 -10.93 -1.53 -1.57
N TRP A 125 -10.25 -1.32 -2.71
CA TRP A 125 -10.88 -1.45 -4.02
C TRP A 125 -11.48 -2.85 -4.20
N ARG A 126 -12.68 -2.90 -4.78
CA ARG A 126 -13.35 -4.18 -5.07
C ARG A 126 -12.47 -4.96 -6.03
N GLY A 127 -11.98 -6.13 -5.59
CA GLY A 127 -11.27 -7.05 -6.47
C GLY A 127 -12.06 -7.28 -7.76
N GLY A 128 -11.36 -7.51 -8.87
CA GLY A 128 -12.00 -7.84 -10.14
C GLY A 128 -12.96 -9.01 -9.98
N ALA A 129 -13.95 -9.12 -10.87
CA ALA A 129 -14.78 -10.32 -10.94
C ALA A 129 -13.84 -11.52 -11.02
N GLY A 130 -13.79 -12.33 -9.97
CA GLY A 130 -13.00 -13.56 -10.00
C GLY A 130 -13.43 -14.35 -11.23
N GLY A 131 -12.46 -14.87 -11.97
CA GLY A 131 -12.75 -16.05 -12.79
C GLY A 131 -13.44 -17.09 -11.89
N THR A 132 -14.19 -18.01 -12.47
CA THR A 132 -15.05 -19.02 -11.81
C THR A 132 -14.33 -20.01 -10.87
N GLY A 133 -13.18 -19.66 -10.29
CA GLY A 133 -12.48 -20.38 -9.23
C GLY A 133 -12.80 -19.85 -7.81
N PRO A 134 -12.43 -20.60 -6.76
CA PRO A 134 -12.75 -20.27 -5.37
C PRO A 134 -12.26 -18.88 -4.97
N ARG A 135 -13.13 -18.12 -4.30
CA ARG A 135 -13.02 -16.70 -3.98
C ARG A 135 -11.71 -16.36 -3.26
N GLY A 136 -10.79 -15.70 -3.97
CA GLY A 136 -9.70 -14.95 -3.35
C GLY A 136 -10.24 -13.65 -2.76
N ALA A 137 -10.28 -13.55 -1.44
CA ALA A 137 -10.41 -12.27 -0.75
C ALA A 137 -9.23 -11.36 -1.16
N GLY A 138 -9.42 -10.03 -1.09
CA GLY A 138 -8.42 -9.04 -1.46
C GLY A 138 -7.06 -9.21 -0.76
N LEU A 139 -6.09 -8.37 -1.13
CA LEU A 139 -4.71 -8.40 -0.62
C LEU A 139 -4.66 -8.38 0.91
N ASN A 140 -4.68 -9.58 1.51
CA ASN A 140 -4.43 -9.83 2.92
C ASN A 140 -3.00 -10.35 3.00
N GLU A 141 -2.00 -9.47 2.99
CA GLU A 141 -0.66 -9.90 3.40
C GLU A 141 -0.62 -9.99 4.93
N LYS A 142 -1.10 -11.13 5.45
CA LYS A 142 -0.65 -11.65 6.73
C LYS A 142 0.62 -12.46 6.45
N ARG A 143 1.80 -11.93 6.78
CA ARG A 143 2.99 -12.78 6.98
C ARG A 143 3.23 -12.90 8.48
N GLU A 144 2.42 -13.75 9.10
CA GLU A 144 2.79 -14.39 10.35
C GLU A 144 4.06 -15.21 10.06
N ALA A 145 5.07 -15.06 10.92
CA ALA A 145 6.42 -15.56 10.70
C ALA A 145 6.42 -17.06 10.32
N ALA A 146 7.21 -17.42 9.30
CA ALA A 146 7.62 -18.82 9.18
C ALA A 146 8.41 -19.16 10.46
N PRO A 147 8.03 -20.21 11.21
CA PRO A 147 8.79 -20.62 12.39
C PRO A 147 10.21 -21.02 11.96
N PRO A 148 11.25 -20.77 12.79
CA PRO A 148 12.58 -21.27 12.51
C PRO A 148 12.52 -22.80 12.40
N PRO A 149 13.21 -23.43 11.43
CA PRO A 149 13.29 -24.88 11.36
C PRO A 149 13.96 -25.41 12.63
N VAL A 150 13.17 -26.10 13.44
CA VAL A 150 13.63 -26.93 14.54
C VAL A 150 14.24 -28.18 13.92
N LEU A 151 15.56 -28.23 13.83
CA LEU A 151 16.28 -29.49 13.56
C LEU A 151 16.37 -30.27 14.87
N LEU A 152 15.53 -31.29 14.95
CA LEU A 152 15.47 -32.30 16.00
C LEU A 152 14.97 -33.57 15.27
N TYR A 153 15.60 -34.74 15.21
CA TYR A 153 16.71 -35.44 15.86
C TYR A 153 17.22 -36.47 14.78
N ASP A 154 18.42 -37.06 14.77
CA ASP A 154 19.20 -37.75 15.80
C ASP A 154 20.70 -37.40 15.75
#